data_AF-A0A4P9VW68-F1
#
_entry.id   AF-A0A4P9VW68-F1
#
_cell.length_a   1.000
_cell.length_b   1.000
_cell.length_c   1.000
_cell.angle_alpha   90.00
_cell.angle_beta   90.00
_cell.angle_gamma   90.00
#
_symmetry.space_group_name_H-M   'P 1'
#
loop_
_entity.id
_entity.type
_entity.pdbx_description
1 polymer ?
#
loop_
_entity_poly.entity_id
_entity_poly.type
_entity_poly.pdbx_seq_one_letter_code
_entity_poly.pdbx_strand_id
1 'polypeptide(L)'
;MPPPPPPPGDPGDGDIPPPPPPGDDTPGDDGDKPVPPANSWQADQVYTKGDRVTYQSKTYEAKWWTRGDEPGKDQWGPWKQVQGSDNPPPTKPGDGDKPDTDKPGNGDKPGDNGKPDDNTPSNAAPWQADKVYVKGDLASYQHTVYQAKWWTRGDEPGADQWGPWEAKGNKPTPPDDGDKPKPPKPGDGDKPGDGDKPDDGDIPPPPPPGDGDKPGDGDKPGDGDKPTPPSKPGDGDKPKPGDGYVIPLSKLKAREAELTNTDLMKNVKASIATLDNELVEKIAPGNATNPANVKRVESIIGSDGWDFLFPKRAKEYTYTNFLKAIGKFPAFCGNYDDGRDADAICRKSLATMFAHFTQETGAHEAYMDVPEWRQGLHYVREMGWTEDKRGGYNAECSPDTWQGKTWPCGKFADGQYKSYFGRGAKQLSYNYNYGPFSEAMFGTVRTLLDNPEKVADTWLNLASAVFFYVYPQPPKPSMFHVINGTWQPNAHDKEGGLVHGFGVTTQIINGGVECGGPTEHRQSQNRINYYKQFTQYLKVPIADDEVLGCANMKRFDTKGSGALNIYWEQDWSWDPSTPSGKSYKCKLVNYQTPFSAFKQGDYVKCIEHFFDDVVIDSKK
;
A
#
# COMPACT_ATOMS: atom_id res chain seq x y z
N MET A 1 -42.87 -74.57 -2.96
CA MET A 1 -42.93 -73.19 -2.42
C MET A 1 -43.73 -72.36 -3.41
N PRO A 2 -44.81 -71.68 -2.97
CA PRO A 2 -45.70 -70.94 -3.85
C PRO A 2 -45.06 -69.63 -4.37
N PRO A 3 -45.53 -69.07 -5.50
CA PRO A 3 -45.05 -67.79 -6.01
C PRO A 3 -45.43 -66.62 -5.08
N PRO A 4 -44.64 -65.53 -5.05
CA PRO A 4 -44.93 -64.36 -4.22
C PRO A 4 -46.21 -63.64 -4.66
N PRO A 5 -46.97 -63.05 -3.73
CA PRO A 5 -48.21 -62.33 -4.04
C PRO A 5 -47.93 -60.97 -4.73
N PRO A 6 -48.89 -60.46 -5.52
CA PRO A 6 -48.78 -59.14 -6.15
C PRO A 6 -48.87 -57.98 -5.13
N PRO A 7 -48.33 -56.80 -5.44
CA PRO A 7 -48.39 -55.64 -4.56
C PRO A 7 -49.84 -55.14 -4.37
N PRO A 8 -50.23 -54.66 -3.18
CA PRO A 8 -51.56 -54.09 -2.96
C PRO A 8 -51.74 -52.80 -3.76
N GLY A 9 -52.87 -52.71 -4.44
CA GLY A 9 -53.36 -51.49 -5.08
C GLY A 9 -53.86 -50.46 -4.06
N ASP A 10 -53.81 -49.23 -4.53
CA ASP A 10 -54.29 -47.99 -3.93
C ASP A 10 -55.77 -48.06 -3.47
N PRO A 11 -56.08 -47.65 -2.23
CA PRO A 11 -57.39 -47.15 -1.85
C PRO A 11 -57.34 -45.62 -1.67
N GLY A 12 -58.04 -44.93 -2.55
CA GLY A 12 -58.11 -43.47 -2.59
C GLY A 12 -58.83 -42.79 -1.41
N ASP A 13 -58.58 -41.48 -1.37
CA ASP A 13 -59.41 -40.37 -0.90
C ASP A 13 -60.32 -40.60 0.32
N GLY A 14 -59.78 -40.22 1.48
CA GLY A 14 -60.53 -39.73 2.63
C GLY A 14 -59.90 -38.41 3.11
N ASP A 15 -60.73 -37.38 3.20
CA ASP A 15 -60.40 -35.96 3.38
C ASP A 15 -59.41 -35.62 4.52
N ILE A 16 -58.37 -34.85 4.19
CA ILE A 16 -57.56 -34.08 5.15
C ILE A 16 -57.91 -32.59 4.98
N PRO A 17 -58.35 -31.87 6.03
CA PRO A 17 -58.77 -30.48 5.91
C PRO A 17 -57.60 -29.53 5.59
N PRO A 18 -57.83 -28.44 4.82
CA PRO A 18 -56.79 -27.46 4.51
C PRO A 18 -56.38 -26.66 5.75
N PRO A 19 -55.12 -26.16 5.80
CA PRO A 19 -54.64 -25.32 6.89
C PRO A 19 -55.45 -24.01 6.97
N PRO A 20 -55.61 -23.43 8.18
CA PRO A 20 -56.38 -22.20 8.36
C PRO A 20 -55.71 -21.01 7.66
N PRO A 21 -56.49 -20.02 7.19
CA PRO A 21 -55.94 -18.81 6.59
C PRO A 21 -55.13 -18.02 7.61
N PRO A 22 -54.07 -17.29 7.20
CA PRO A 22 -53.35 -16.39 8.09
C PRO A 22 -54.32 -15.36 8.67
N GLY A 23 -54.38 -15.32 10.00
CA GLY A 23 -55.13 -14.34 10.76
C GLY A 23 -54.57 -12.94 10.54
N ASP A 24 -55.50 -12.02 10.34
CA ASP A 24 -55.33 -10.58 10.23
C ASP A 24 -55.07 -10.02 11.63
N ASP A 25 -53.80 -9.85 11.99
CA ASP A 25 -53.40 -9.02 13.13
C ASP A 25 -52.92 -7.69 12.57
N THR A 26 -53.87 -6.76 12.43
CA THR A 26 -53.62 -5.34 12.13
C THR A 26 -52.73 -4.71 13.21
N PRO A 27 -51.58 -4.11 12.85
CA PRO A 27 -50.94 -3.10 13.69
C PRO A 27 -51.75 -1.80 13.61
N GLY A 28 -52.12 -1.28 14.78
CA GLY A 28 -52.72 0.03 14.92
C GLY A 28 -51.80 1.15 14.42
N ASP A 29 -52.47 2.19 13.94
CA ASP A 29 -51.99 3.51 13.54
C ASP A 29 -51.00 4.14 14.52
N ASP A 30 -49.72 4.15 14.14
CA ASP A 30 -48.69 5.08 14.63
C ASP A 30 -48.22 5.95 13.45
N GLY A 31 -49.03 6.96 13.11
CA GLY A 31 -48.59 8.28 12.62
C GLY A 31 -47.56 8.31 11.48
N ASP A 32 -48.06 8.54 10.26
CA ASP A 32 -47.33 8.95 9.05
C ASP A 32 -46.04 9.75 9.34
N LYS A 33 -44.88 9.08 9.24
CA LYS A 33 -43.61 9.75 8.95
C LYS A 33 -43.37 9.67 7.44
N PRO A 34 -43.23 10.80 6.73
CA PRO A 34 -43.04 10.79 5.29
C PRO A 34 -41.76 10.03 4.93
N VAL A 35 -41.88 9.07 4.01
CA VAL A 35 -40.72 8.49 3.30
C VAL A 35 -39.98 9.64 2.62
N PRO A 36 -38.69 9.89 2.93
CA PRO A 36 -37.94 10.94 2.27
C PRO A 36 -37.87 10.68 0.76
N PRO A 37 -37.94 11.71 -0.10
CA PRO A 37 -37.77 11.55 -1.54
C PRO A 37 -36.46 10.82 -1.86
N ALA A 38 -36.42 10.02 -2.94
CA ALA A 38 -35.28 9.18 -3.34
C ALA A 38 -33.92 9.91 -3.53
N ASN A 39 -33.89 11.24 -3.42
CA ASN A 39 -32.69 12.06 -3.49
C ASN A 39 -32.40 12.84 -2.18
N SER A 40 -32.99 12.47 -1.04
CA SER A 40 -32.74 13.14 0.24
C SER A 40 -31.35 12.81 0.82
N TRP A 41 -30.69 13.81 1.41
CA TRP A 41 -29.39 13.62 2.08
C TRP A 41 -29.47 12.67 3.29
N GLN A 42 -28.47 11.80 3.44
CA GLN A 42 -28.31 10.82 4.52
C GLN A 42 -26.93 10.99 5.17
N ALA A 43 -26.89 11.02 6.50
CA ALA A 43 -25.67 11.33 7.25
C ALA A 43 -24.58 10.25 7.13
N ASP A 44 -24.96 8.99 6.94
CA ASP A 44 -24.06 7.86 6.84
C ASP A 44 -23.67 7.51 5.40
N GLN A 45 -24.24 8.20 4.41
CA GLN A 45 -23.93 8.03 3.00
C GLN A 45 -22.73 8.88 2.58
N VAL A 46 -21.89 8.31 1.73
CA VAL A 46 -20.76 9.00 1.10
C VAL A 46 -21.25 9.73 -0.15
N TYR A 47 -20.86 10.99 -0.28
CA TYR A 47 -21.09 11.81 -1.47
C TYR A 47 -19.75 12.33 -1.99
N THR A 48 -19.63 12.42 -3.31
CA THR A 48 -18.45 12.85 -4.04
C THR A 48 -18.77 14.07 -4.89
N LYS A 49 -17.75 14.73 -5.45
CA LYS A 49 -17.92 15.96 -6.20
C LYS A 49 -18.95 15.78 -7.34
N GLY A 50 -20.00 16.58 -7.33
CA GLY A 50 -21.09 16.56 -8.31
C GLY A 50 -22.34 15.80 -7.87
N ASP A 51 -22.28 15.01 -6.78
CA ASP A 51 -23.45 14.33 -6.24
C ASP A 51 -24.46 15.36 -5.71
N ARG A 52 -25.75 15.12 -6.00
CA ARG A 52 -26.83 16.04 -5.64
C ARG A 52 -27.82 15.40 -4.68
N VAL A 53 -28.16 16.15 -3.64
CA VAL A 53 -29.12 15.75 -2.62
C VAL A 53 -30.13 16.86 -2.35
N THR A 54 -31.32 16.48 -1.91
CA THR A 54 -32.35 17.39 -1.40
C THR A 54 -32.26 17.41 0.13
N TYR A 55 -32.14 18.60 0.71
CA TYR A 55 -32.15 18.79 2.15
C TYR A 55 -32.91 20.08 2.46
N GLN A 56 -33.90 20.02 3.36
CA GLN A 56 -34.79 21.15 3.71
C GLN A 56 -35.39 21.86 2.47
N SER A 57 -35.94 21.08 1.53
CA SER A 57 -36.57 21.55 0.27
C SER A 57 -35.65 22.32 -0.67
N LYS A 58 -34.33 22.20 -0.51
CA LYS A 58 -33.31 22.79 -1.39
C LYS A 58 -32.40 21.71 -1.93
N THR A 59 -31.94 21.87 -3.17
CA THR A 59 -30.96 20.97 -3.77
C THR A 59 -29.55 21.47 -3.48
N TYR A 60 -28.69 20.56 -3.06
CA TYR A 60 -27.28 20.81 -2.80
C TYR A 60 -26.44 19.88 -3.65
N GLU A 61 -25.33 20.41 -4.16
CA GLU A 61 -24.32 19.65 -4.89
C GLU A 61 -23.04 19.58 -4.04
N ALA A 62 -22.47 18.38 -3.90
CA ALA A 62 -21.22 18.17 -3.21
C ALA A 62 -20.05 18.75 -4.04
N LYS A 63 -19.22 19.57 -3.40
CA LYS A 63 -18.05 20.22 -4.00
C LYS A 63 -16.81 19.31 -4.01
N TRP A 64 -16.78 18.34 -3.09
CA TRP A 64 -15.76 17.31 -2.91
C TRP A 64 -16.32 16.17 -2.03
N TRP A 65 -15.50 15.16 -1.75
CA TRP A 65 -15.89 14.01 -0.92
C TRP A 65 -16.39 14.46 0.46
N THR A 66 -17.53 13.92 0.90
CA THR A 66 -18.14 14.20 2.20
C THR A 66 -18.96 13.02 2.70
N ARG A 67 -19.02 12.83 4.02
CA ARG A 67 -19.89 11.88 4.72
C ARG A 67 -20.23 12.48 6.08
N GLY A 68 -21.51 12.58 6.41
CA GLY A 68 -21.98 13.14 7.69
C GLY A 68 -22.03 14.67 7.76
N ASP A 69 -21.48 15.39 6.79
CA ASP A 69 -21.60 16.85 6.74
C ASP A 69 -22.98 17.27 6.22
N GLU A 70 -23.69 18.08 7.01
CA GLU A 70 -25.09 18.49 6.76
C GLU A 70 -25.19 19.62 5.71
N PRO A 71 -26.00 19.49 4.64
CA PRO A 71 -26.09 20.51 3.60
C PRO A 71 -26.66 21.85 4.10
N GLY A 72 -25.96 22.95 3.79
CA GLY A 72 -26.38 24.31 4.16
C GLY A 72 -26.00 24.76 5.58
N LYS A 73 -25.34 23.90 6.36
CA LYS A 73 -24.86 24.22 7.72
C LYS A 73 -23.64 25.15 7.73
N ASP A 74 -22.75 24.98 6.76
CA ASP A 74 -21.54 25.78 6.60
C ASP A 74 -21.41 26.24 5.14
N GLN A 75 -21.34 27.55 4.92
CA GLN A 75 -21.18 28.16 3.60
C GLN A 75 -19.83 27.82 2.94
N TRP A 76 -18.82 27.44 3.73
CA TRP A 76 -17.52 26.96 3.24
C TRP A 76 -17.45 25.43 3.17
N GLY A 77 -18.46 24.75 3.71
CA GLY A 77 -18.57 23.31 3.78
C GLY A 77 -18.65 22.61 2.41
N PRO A 78 -18.78 21.28 2.43
CA PRO A 78 -18.73 20.46 1.22
C PRO A 78 -19.95 20.63 0.33
N TRP A 79 -21.04 21.25 0.80
CA TRP A 79 -22.28 21.40 0.05
C TRP A 79 -22.45 22.81 -0.52
N LYS A 80 -22.77 22.91 -1.81
CA LYS A 80 -23.19 24.16 -2.44
C LYS A 80 -24.68 24.07 -2.79
N GLN A 81 -25.49 25.02 -2.33
CA GLN A 81 -26.89 25.11 -2.75
C GLN A 81 -26.97 25.44 -4.25
N VAL A 82 -27.77 24.70 -5.01
CA VAL A 82 -28.07 24.95 -6.43
C VAL A 82 -29.55 25.30 -6.58
N GLN A 83 -29.89 26.38 -7.32
CA GLN A 83 -31.28 26.76 -7.58
C GLN A 83 -31.88 25.84 -8.65
N GLY A 84 -33.02 25.22 -8.37
CA GLY A 84 -33.59 24.15 -9.18
C GLY A 84 -34.49 24.64 -10.34
N SER A 85 -34.13 24.21 -11.54
CA SER A 85 -35.05 23.61 -12.52
C SER A 85 -34.23 22.62 -13.32
N ASP A 86 -34.27 21.33 -12.93
CA ASP A 86 -34.05 20.13 -13.75
C ASP A 86 -33.81 18.93 -12.81
N ASN A 87 -34.85 18.12 -12.62
CA ASN A 87 -34.78 16.81 -11.96
C ASN A 87 -34.21 15.77 -12.95
N PRO A 88 -33.09 15.09 -12.66
CA PRO A 88 -32.72 13.84 -13.33
C PRO A 88 -33.44 12.64 -12.67
N PRO A 89 -33.55 11.48 -13.35
CA PRO A 89 -34.40 10.36 -12.93
C PRO A 89 -33.86 9.62 -11.69
N PRO A 90 -34.72 8.92 -10.92
CA PRO A 90 -34.37 8.33 -9.64
C PRO A 90 -33.51 7.07 -9.81
N THR A 91 -32.39 6.98 -9.09
CA THR A 91 -31.67 5.72 -8.87
C THR A 91 -32.29 4.99 -7.67
N LYS A 92 -32.74 3.76 -7.86
CA LYS A 92 -33.46 2.93 -6.87
C LYS A 92 -32.55 2.50 -5.68
N PRO A 93 -33.09 2.36 -4.44
CA PRO A 93 -32.35 1.95 -3.24
C PRO A 93 -32.05 0.45 -3.21
N GLY A 94 -30.91 0.07 -2.62
CA GLY A 94 -30.60 -1.28 -2.19
C GLY A 94 -30.82 -1.40 -0.68
N ASP A 95 -31.70 -2.32 -0.29
CA ASP A 95 -32.10 -2.61 1.08
C ASP A 95 -30.93 -3.12 1.94
N GLY A 96 -30.88 -2.65 3.19
CA GLY A 96 -29.94 -3.10 4.22
C GLY A 96 -30.50 -2.77 5.58
N ASP A 97 -30.99 -3.81 6.25
CA ASP A 97 -31.73 -3.77 7.51
C ASP A 97 -31.00 -3.12 8.71
N LYS A 98 -31.85 -2.56 9.57
CA LYS A 98 -31.62 -1.91 10.87
C LYS A 98 -30.95 -2.83 11.91
N PRO A 99 -30.14 -2.28 12.83
CA PRO A 99 -30.12 -2.74 14.21
C PRO A 99 -30.63 -1.67 15.17
N ASP A 100 -31.52 -2.09 16.08
CA ASP A 100 -32.01 -1.37 17.24
C ASP A 100 -30.89 -0.80 18.10
N THR A 101 -31.08 0.44 18.57
CA THR A 101 -30.48 0.90 19.82
C THR A 101 -31.48 1.74 20.61
N ASP A 102 -31.99 1.15 21.69
CA ASP A 102 -32.63 1.87 22.77
C ASP A 102 -31.62 2.79 23.49
N LYS A 103 -32.09 4.01 23.76
CA LYS A 103 -31.43 5.06 24.54
C LYS A 103 -31.76 4.89 26.04
N PRO A 104 -30.94 5.44 26.95
CA PRO A 104 -31.38 6.59 27.78
C PRO A 104 -30.26 7.66 27.88
N GLY A 105 -30.47 9.00 27.76
CA GLY A 105 -31.17 9.95 28.64
C GLY A 105 -30.20 10.33 29.79
N ASN A 106 -29.63 11.53 29.99
CA ASN A 106 -30.11 12.94 30.08
C ASN A 106 -28.88 13.89 29.94
N GLY A 107 -28.99 15.13 29.44
CA GLY A 107 -29.15 16.39 30.24
C GLY A 107 -27.77 16.94 30.64
N ASP A 108 -27.31 18.17 30.39
CA ASP A 108 -27.95 19.49 30.30
C ASP A 108 -27.10 20.48 29.47
N LYS A 109 -27.74 21.53 28.96
CA LYS A 109 -27.12 22.77 28.41
C LYS A 109 -27.55 23.94 29.33
N PRO A 110 -26.70 24.94 29.59
CA PRO A 110 -26.82 26.26 28.91
C PRO A 110 -25.42 26.89 28.69
N GLY A 111 -25.13 27.89 27.85
CA GLY A 111 -25.89 28.96 27.21
C GLY A 111 -24.96 29.75 26.28
N ASP A 112 -25.40 30.93 25.87
CA ASP A 112 -25.14 31.60 24.60
C ASP A 112 -24.10 32.76 24.63
N ASN A 113 -23.67 33.17 23.42
CA ASN A 113 -23.11 34.47 22.98
C ASN A 113 -21.62 34.82 23.14
N GLY A 114 -21.00 35.11 21.98
CA GLY A 114 -19.89 36.05 21.87
C GLY A 114 -18.97 35.84 20.67
N LYS A 115 -19.27 36.46 19.52
CA LYS A 115 -18.26 36.78 18.51
C LYS A 115 -17.59 38.10 18.91
N PRO A 116 -16.25 38.13 18.99
CA PRO A 116 -15.51 39.26 18.47
C PRO A 116 -14.41 38.81 17.52
N ASP A 117 -14.47 39.39 16.35
CA ASP A 117 -13.44 39.53 15.35
C ASP A 117 -12.28 40.36 15.92
N ASP A 118 -11.11 39.73 16.09
CA ASP A 118 -9.83 40.43 16.04
C ASP A 118 -8.65 39.50 15.72
N ASN A 119 -7.77 40.01 14.86
CA ASN A 119 -6.69 39.30 14.19
C ASN A 119 -5.43 39.32 15.07
N THR A 120 -5.20 38.28 15.88
CA THR A 120 -3.90 38.02 16.55
C THR A 120 -3.75 36.50 16.83
N PRO A 121 -2.69 35.82 16.36
CA PRO A 121 -2.57 34.37 16.49
C PRO A 121 -1.88 34.00 17.81
N SER A 122 -2.64 33.80 18.89
CA SER A 122 -2.07 33.25 20.14
C SER A 122 -2.73 31.98 20.67
N ASN A 123 -3.79 31.45 20.05
CA ASN A 123 -4.52 30.28 20.56
C ASN A 123 -4.62 29.14 19.53
N ALA A 124 -3.50 28.77 18.90
CA ALA A 124 -3.47 27.58 18.06
C ALA A 124 -3.51 26.32 18.94
N ALA A 125 -4.52 25.46 18.73
CA ALA A 125 -4.63 24.18 19.44
C ALA A 125 -3.38 23.30 19.18
N PRO A 126 -2.97 22.45 20.13
CA PRO A 126 -1.84 21.54 19.94
C PRO A 126 -2.01 20.71 18.67
N TRP A 127 -0.92 20.56 17.91
CA TRP A 127 -0.90 19.70 16.73
C TRP A 127 -1.18 18.25 17.14
N GLN A 128 -1.97 17.59 16.32
CA GLN A 128 -2.47 16.23 16.50
C GLN A 128 -2.24 15.49 15.18
N ALA A 129 -1.54 14.37 15.24
CA ALA A 129 -1.12 13.63 14.05
C ALA A 129 -2.29 13.07 13.23
N ASP A 130 -3.42 12.78 13.86
CA ASP A 130 -4.61 12.23 13.24
C ASP A 130 -5.64 13.29 12.82
N LYS A 131 -5.43 14.55 13.18
CA LYS A 131 -6.27 15.67 12.75
C LYS A 131 -5.87 16.13 11.34
N VAL A 132 -6.87 16.34 10.51
CA VAL A 132 -6.69 16.98 9.20
C VAL A 132 -6.59 18.49 9.41
N TYR A 133 -5.59 19.10 8.78
CA TYR A 133 -5.42 20.54 8.69
C TYR A 133 -5.49 20.96 7.23
N VAL A 134 -6.19 22.04 6.94
CA VAL A 134 -6.30 22.63 5.60
C VAL A 134 -5.57 23.96 5.54
N LYS A 135 -5.36 24.47 4.32
CA LYS A 135 -4.65 25.74 4.11
C LYS A 135 -5.24 26.86 4.98
N GLY A 136 -4.42 27.43 5.84
CA GLY A 136 -4.79 28.50 6.75
C GLY A 136 -4.95 28.07 8.20
N ASP A 137 -5.15 26.78 8.48
CA ASP A 137 -5.32 26.26 9.84
C ASP A 137 -4.06 26.47 10.68
N LEU A 138 -4.26 26.76 11.97
CA LEU A 138 -3.18 26.97 12.93
C LEU A 138 -3.07 25.78 13.89
N ALA A 139 -1.85 25.32 14.13
CA ALA A 139 -1.53 24.32 15.14
C ALA A 139 -0.30 24.74 15.94
N SER A 140 -0.27 24.46 17.25
CA SER A 140 0.92 24.67 18.08
C SER A 140 1.70 23.37 18.24
N TYR A 141 3.01 23.42 18.02
CA TYR A 141 3.91 22.29 18.20
C TYR A 141 5.26 22.78 18.72
N GLN A 142 5.78 22.14 19.78
CA GLN A 142 7.04 22.53 20.45
C GLN A 142 7.15 24.04 20.72
N HIS A 143 6.11 24.61 21.35
CA HIS A 143 6.01 26.04 21.70
C HIS A 143 6.00 27.03 20.52
N THR A 144 5.83 26.54 19.29
CA THR A 144 5.75 27.35 18.06
C THR A 144 4.40 27.19 17.39
N VAL A 145 3.80 28.29 16.94
CA VAL A 145 2.57 28.25 16.14
C VAL A 145 2.95 28.10 14.68
N TYR A 146 2.34 27.11 14.03
CA TYR A 146 2.48 26.83 12.62
C TYR A 146 1.14 27.03 11.90
N GLN A 147 1.20 27.51 10.67
CA GLN A 147 0.07 27.59 9.76
C GLN A 147 0.21 26.56 8.64
N ALA A 148 -0.83 25.80 8.36
CA ALA A 148 -0.85 24.87 7.24
C ALA A 148 -0.90 25.65 5.90
N LYS A 149 0.01 25.34 4.98
CA LYS A 149 0.09 25.92 3.64
C LYS A 149 -0.84 25.23 2.64
N TRP A 150 -1.18 23.98 2.90
CA TRP A 150 -2.10 23.13 2.13
C TRP A 150 -2.61 21.99 3.02
N TRP A 151 -3.45 21.09 2.47
CA TRP A 151 -3.98 19.94 3.19
C TRP A 151 -2.84 19.07 3.77
N THR A 152 -2.93 18.72 5.05
CA THR A 152 -1.98 17.85 5.72
C THR A 152 -2.66 17.05 6.84
N ARG A 153 -2.19 15.82 7.03
CA ARG A 153 -2.58 14.95 8.16
C ARG A 153 -1.38 14.06 8.47
N GLY A 154 -0.91 14.10 9.71
CA GLY A 154 0.23 13.29 10.15
C GLY A 154 1.61 13.90 9.89
N ASP A 155 1.71 14.98 9.10
CA ASP A 155 2.98 15.69 8.93
C ASP A 155 3.27 16.58 10.13
N GLU A 156 4.39 16.35 10.80
CA GLU A 156 4.81 17.06 12.00
C GLU A 156 5.27 18.50 11.69
N PRO A 157 4.75 19.54 12.37
CA PRO A 157 5.16 20.91 12.12
C PRO A 157 6.64 21.16 12.43
N GLY A 158 7.38 21.73 11.49
CA GLY A 158 8.81 22.02 11.64
C GLY A 158 9.76 20.86 11.30
N ALA A 159 9.25 19.66 10.97
CA ALA A 159 10.08 18.53 10.56
C ALA A 159 10.73 18.70 9.18
N ASP A 160 10.14 19.50 8.30
CA ASP A 160 10.67 19.84 6.98
C ASP A 160 10.36 21.30 6.64
N GLN A 161 11.38 22.09 6.29
CA GLN A 161 11.25 23.49 5.88
C GLN A 161 10.41 23.67 4.60
N TRP A 162 10.31 22.63 3.76
CA TRP A 162 9.46 22.59 2.59
C TRP A 162 8.12 21.89 2.85
N GLY A 163 7.93 21.30 4.02
CA GLY A 163 6.75 20.57 4.45
C GLY A 163 5.50 21.45 4.54
N PRO A 164 4.32 20.89 4.87
CA PRO A 164 3.04 21.60 4.79
C PRO A 164 2.88 22.73 5.81
N TRP A 165 3.79 22.88 6.77
CA TRP A 165 3.69 23.85 7.86
C TRP A 165 4.61 25.06 7.66
N GLU A 166 4.10 26.25 7.96
CA GLU A 166 4.85 27.50 7.97
C GLU A 166 4.87 28.08 9.39
N ALA A 167 6.05 28.29 9.97
CA ALA A 167 6.19 28.85 11.32
C ALA A 167 5.75 30.33 11.34
N LYS A 168 4.91 30.69 12.31
CA LYS A 168 4.42 32.08 12.51
C LYS A 168 5.00 32.77 13.75
N GLY A 169 5.88 32.09 14.52
CA GLY A 169 6.69 32.65 15.62
C GLY A 169 6.19 32.31 17.04
N ASN A 170 7.00 32.66 18.07
CA ASN A 170 6.74 32.38 19.49
C ASN A 170 6.52 33.68 20.30
N LYS A 171 5.62 33.66 21.27
CA LYS A 171 5.72 34.50 22.47
C LYS A 171 5.50 33.66 23.74
N PRO A 172 6.37 33.76 24.76
CA PRO A 172 6.26 32.97 25.99
C PRO A 172 5.38 33.66 27.04
N THR A 173 4.65 32.88 27.86
CA THR A 173 4.33 33.11 29.30
C THR A 173 3.51 31.94 29.89
N PRO A 174 3.54 31.70 31.23
CA PRO A 174 4.09 30.54 31.94
C PRO A 174 3.07 29.40 32.19
N PRO A 175 3.48 28.23 32.75
CA PRO A 175 2.54 27.17 33.10
C PRO A 175 1.79 27.48 34.40
N ASP A 176 0.48 27.26 34.38
CA ASP A 176 -0.37 27.11 35.57
C ASP A 176 -0.45 25.62 35.92
N ASP A 177 -0.28 25.32 37.20
CA ASP A 177 -0.14 23.98 37.77
C ASP A 177 -1.47 23.23 37.78
N GLY A 178 -1.47 21.95 37.38
CA GLY A 178 -2.67 21.12 37.45
C GLY A 178 -2.46 19.64 37.09
N ASP A 179 -2.03 18.89 38.10
CA ASP A 179 -2.14 17.43 38.31
C ASP A 179 -1.40 16.43 37.41
N LYS A 180 -0.38 15.79 38.02
CA LYS A 180 0.23 14.53 37.59
C LYS A 180 0.17 13.50 38.73
N PRO A 181 -0.24 12.23 38.49
CA PRO A 181 -0.09 11.16 39.47
C PRO A 181 1.37 10.67 39.57
N LYS A 182 1.80 10.35 40.81
CA LYS A 182 3.15 9.91 41.20
C LYS A 182 3.31 8.37 41.11
N PRO A 183 4.45 7.84 40.61
CA PRO A 183 4.77 6.40 40.69
C PRO A 183 5.48 6.01 42.02
N PRO A 184 5.45 4.72 42.44
CA PRO A 184 5.87 4.31 43.78
C PRO A 184 7.39 4.14 43.93
N LYS A 185 7.82 4.17 45.20
CA LYS A 185 9.20 4.20 45.70
C LYS A 185 9.72 2.79 46.03
N PRO A 186 11.00 2.44 45.76
CA PRO A 186 11.65 1.26 46.33
C PRO A 186 12.22 1.55 47.74
N GLY A 187 12.10 0.56 48.63
CA GLY A 187 12.48 0.63 50.05
C GLY A 187 13.95 0.30 50.35
N ASP A 188 14.32 0.65 51.59
CA ASP A 188 15.64 0.59 52.21
C ASP A 188 16.05 -0.82 52.66
N GLY A 189 17.36 -1.08 52.72
CA GLY A 189 17.99 -2.22 53.39
C GLY A 189 19.46 -1.93 53.75
N ASP A 190 19.83 -2.24 54.99
CA ASP A 190 20.94 -1.73 55.82
C ASP A 190 22.41 -2.12 55.48
N LYS A 191 23.35 -1.32 56.06
CA LYS A 191 24.85 -1.36 56.20
C LYS A 191 25.40 -2.66 56.88
N PRO A 192 26.74 -2.94 57.08
CA PRO A 192 27.98 -2.10 57.14
C PRO A 192 29.23 -2.64 56.36
N GLY A 193 30.36 -1.93 56.14
CA GLY A 193 31.34 -1.37 57.10
C GLY A 193 32.62 -0.76 56.44
N ASP A 194 33.48 -0.18 57.28
CA ASP A 194 34.64 0.72 57.06
C ASP A 194 35.87 0.05 56.34
N GLY A 195 36.89 0.71 55.76
CA GLY A 195 37.32 2.11 55.77
C GLY A 195 38.57 2.38 54.89
N ASP A 196 39.14 3.56 55.12
CA ASP A 196 40.45 4.14 54.71
C ASP A 196 40.61 4.90 53.37
N LYS A 197 40.88 6.22 53.56
CA LYS A 197 41.31 7.28 52.62
C LYS A 197 42.86 7.34 52.60
N PRO A 198 43.54 7.99 51.62
CA PRO A 198 43.61 9.46 51.59
C PRO A 198 43.50 10.12 50.19
N ASP A 199 43.16 11.41 50.25
CA ASP A 199 43.27 12.53 49.27
C ASP A 199 44.69 12.66 48.66
N ASP A 200 45.01 13.36 47.56
CA ASP A 200 44.62 14.68 47.05
C ASP A 200 45.06 14.82 45.56
N GLY A 201 44.47 15.77 44.82
CA GLY A 201 45.28 16.66 43.97
C GLY A 201 44.90 16.80 42.48
N ASP A 202 44.31 17.94 42.15
CA ASP A 202 43.94 18.45 40.82
C ASP A 202 45.09 18.57 39.78
N ILE A 203 44.78 18.36 38.50
CA ILE A 203 45.63 18.74 37.34
C ILE A 203 44.79 19.49 36.27
N PRO A 204 45.17 20.73 35.87
CA PRO A 204 44.57 21.48 34.75
C PRO A 204 45.22 21.20 33.36
N PRO A 205 44.60 21.61 32.24
CA PRO A 205 44.90 21.11 30.88
C PRO A 205 46.06 21.81 30.13
N PRO A 206 46.58 21.20 29.03
CA PRO A 206 47.80 21.67 28.34
C PRO A 206 47.59 22.72 27.22
N PRO A 207 48.64 23.48 26.83
CA PRO A 207 48.61 24.56 25.83
C PRO A 207 49.04 24.13 24.39
N PRO A 208 48.89 25.01 23.37
CA PRO A 208 49.08 24.67 21.94
C PRO A 208 50.53 24.84 21.43
N PRO A 209 50.89 24.26 20.26
CA PRO A 209 52.25 24.27 19.73
C PRO A 209 52.59 25.48 18.82
N GLY A 210 53.87 25.88 18.84
CA GLY A 210 54.47 26.97 18.06
C GLY A 210 55.54 26.53 17.04
N ASP A 211 56.04 27.51 16.27
CA ASP A 211 56.88 27.43 15.06
C ASP A 211 58.43 27.36 15.28
N GLY A 212 59.17 26.96 14.23
CA GLY A 212 60.64 27.09 14.00
C GLY A 212 61.38 25.75 13.96
N ASP A 213 62.39 25.43 13.13
CA ASP A 213 63.29 26.18 12.23
C ASP A 213 64.02 25.21 11.26
N LYS A 214 64.66 25.76 10.22
CA LYS A 214 65.45 25.12 9.13
C LYS A 214 66.95 24.92 9.50
N PRO A 215 67.67 23.98 8.85
CA PRO A 215 69.03 24.29 8.34
C PRO A 215 69.30 23.74 6.90
N GLY A 216 70.35 24.26 6.22
CA GLY A 216 70.57 24.14 4.77
C GLY A 216 71.84 23.42 4.24
N ASP A 217 71.88 23.37 2.90
CA ASP A 217 72.91 23.31 1.82
C ASP A 217 74.16 22.38 1.77
N GLY A 218 74.33 21.76 0.57
CA GLY A 218 75.52 21.09 -0.02
C GLY A 218 75.21 19.64 -0.49
N ASP A 219 75.36 19.14 -1.73
CA ASP A 219 76.18 19.44 -2.92
C ASP A 219 75.52 18.86 -4.21
N LYS A 220 75.86 19.39 -5.41
CA LYS A 220 75.46 18.91 -6.77
C LYS A 220 76.60 18.06 -7.38
N PRO A 221 76.36 17.02 -8.23
CA PRO A 221 76.19 17.20 -9.69
C PRO A 221 75.25 16.17 -10.38
N GLY A 222 74.49 16.57 -11.41
CA GLY A 222 74.76 16.12 -12.79
C GLY A 222 73.51 16.25 -13.68
N ASP A 223 73.69 16.72 -14.90
CA ASP A 223 72.65 17.06 -15.87
C ASP A 223 72.02 15.82 -16.54
N GLY A 224 70.69 15.80 -16.65
CA GLY A 224 69.93 14.80 -17.38
C GLY A 224 68.48 15.23 -17.57
N ASP A 225 68.15 15.64 -18.80
CA ASP A 225 66.84 15.82 -19.46
C ASP A 225 65.61 16.23 -18.63
N LYS A 226 65.16 17.47 -18.90
CA LYS A 226 63.91 18.06 -18.42
C LYS A 226 62.70 17.51 -19.20
N PRO A 227 61.73 16.82 -18.57
CA PRO A 227 60.39 16.68 -19.10
C PRO A 227 59.59 17.94 -18.75
N THR A 228 58.98 18.55 -19.77
CA THR A 228 58.00 19.64 -19.63
C THR A 228 56.82 19.20 -18.74
N PRO A 229 56.36 20.02 -17.77
CA PRO A 229 55.14 19.73 -17.04
C PRO A 229 53.93 19.81 -17.99
N PRO A 230 52.94 18.90 -17.88
CA PRO A 230 51.78 18.91 -18.74
C PRO A 230 50.97 20.19 -18.55
N SER A 231 50.61 20.78 -19.68
CA SER A 231 49.81 21.97 -19.85
C SER A 231 48.50 21.88 -19.06
N LYS A 232 48.17 22.95 -18.34
CA LYS A 232 46.81 23.26 -17.86
C LYS A 232 45.82 23.06 -19.02
N PRO A 233 44.73 22.30 -18.86
CA PRO A 233 43.69 22.23 -19.88
C PRO A 233 43.19 23.65 -20.16
N GLY A 234 43.27 24.04 -21.42
CA GLY A 234 42.84 25.35 -21.88
C GLY A 234 41.34 25.53 -21.70
N ASP A 235 40.96 26.77 -21.41
CA ASP A 235 39.62 27.29 -21.64
C ASP A 235 39.30 27.17 -23.15
N GLY A 236 38.80 26.00 -23.55
CA GLY A 236 38.41 25.66 -24.90
C GLY A 236 37.15 24.81 -24.82
N ASP A 237 36.04 25.42 -25.25
CA ASP A 237 34.67 24.91 -25.29
C ASP A 237 33.90 24.92 -23.96
N LYS A 238 33.58 26.12 -23.49
CA LYS A 238 32.24 26.33 -22.91
C LYS A 238 31.22 26.18 -24.05
N PRO A 239 30.24 25.26 -23.95
CA PRO A 239 29.17 25.16 -24.93
C PRO A 239 28.46 26.50 -25.10
N LYS A 240 28.22 26.90 -26.34
CA LYS A 240 27.38 28.06 -26.64
C LYS A 240 25.95 27.78 -26.15
N PRO A 241 25.19 28.80 -25.70
CA PRO A 241 23.78 28.62 -25.36
C PRO A 241 23.01 28.14 -26.58
N GLY A 242 22.53 26.90 -26.56
CA GLY A 242 21.74 26.28 -27.64
C GLY A 242 22.07 24.82 -27.93
N ASP A 243 23.28 24.36 -27.62
CA ASP A 243 23.70 22.97 -27.82
C ASP A 243 23.82 22.31 -26.44
N GLY A 244 22.78 21.57 -26.02
CA GLY A 244 22.69 20.99 -24.66
C GLY A 244 23.92 20.17 -24.23
N TYR A 245 24.08 19.96 -22.93
CA TYR A 245 25.19 19.20 -22.37
C TYR A 245 25.16 17.75 -22.85
N VAL A 246 26.17 17.35 -23.63
CA VAL A 246 26.19 16.03 -24.26
C VAL A 246 26.70 14.96 -23.29
N ILE A 247 25.91 13.91 -23.07
CA ILE A 247 26.30 12.73 -22.29
C ILE A 247 26.27 11.49 -23.20
N PRO A 248 27.36 10.71 -23.30
CA PRO A 248 27.33 9.45 -24.04
C PRO A 248 26.35 8.45 -23.40
N LEU A 249 25.56 7.76 -24.23
CA LEU A 249 24.63 6.72 -23.77
C LEU A 249 25.37 5.60 -23.03
N SER A 250 26.58 5.28 -23.46
CA SER A 250 27.46 4.29 -22.81
C SER A 250 27.76 4.66 -21.35
N LYS A 251 27.98 5.94 -21.05
CA LYS A 251 28.21 6.45 -19.68
C LYS A 251 26.98 6.31 -18.79
N LEU A 252 25.78 6.61 -19.32
CA LEU A 252 24.54 6.46 -18.57
C LEU A 252 24.22 4.99 -18.28
N LYS A 253 24.40 4.09 -19.26
CA LYS A 253 24.25 2.65 -19.08
C LYS A 253 25.23 2.08 -18.06
N ALA A 254 26.49 2.52 -18.09
CA ALA A 254 27.49 2.11 -17.10
C ALA A 254 27.10 2.54 -15.69
N ARG A 255 26.56 3.77 -15.53
CA ARG A 255 26.09 4.27 -14.24
C ARG A 255 24.87 3.51 -13.71
N GLU A 256 23.90 3.20 -14.57
CA GLU A 256 22.76 2.37 -14.23
C GLU A 256 23.20 0.97 -13.74
N ALA A 257 24.14 0.35 -14.46
CA ALA A 257 24.70 -0.94 -14.09
C ALA A 257 25.42 -0.86 -12.73
N GLU A 258 26.24 0.17 -12.50
CA GLU A 258 26.94 0.40 -11.23
C GLU A 258 25.95 0.53 -10.06
N LEU A 259 24.96 1.40 -10.19
CA LEU A 259 23.99 1.69 -9.12
C LEU A 259 23.05 0.51 -8.80
N THR A 260 22.87 -0.40 -9.75
CA THR A 260 22.01 -1.59 -9.56
C THR A 260 22.78 -2.88 -9.30
N ASN A 261 24.11 -2.84 -9.24
CA ASN A 261 24.96 -4.00 -8.96
C ASN A 261 25.14 -4.23 -7.45
N THR A 262 24.03 -4.41 -6.73
CA THR A 262 24.03 -4.81 -5.31
C THR A 262 23.38 -6.17 -5.14
N ASP A 263 23.78 -6.93 -4.11
CA ASP A 263 23.21 -8.25 -3.85
C ASP A 263 21.71 -8.16 -3.54
N LEU A 264 21.29 -7.11 -2.84
CA LEU A 264 19.88 -6.80 -2.61
C LEU A 264 19.12 -6.64 -3.94
N MET A 265 19.64 -5.82 -4.86
CA MET A 265 18.98 -5.59 -6.16
C MET A 265 18.96 -6.86 -7.01
N LYS A 266 20.04 -7.66 -7.00
CA LYS A 266 20.08 -8.96 -7.68
C LYS A 266 19.04 -9.92 -7.12
N ASN A 267 18.94 -10.02 -5.79
CA ASN A 267 18.00 -10.90 -5.10
C ASN A 267 16.54 -10.50 -5.39
N VAL A 268 16.24 -9.20 -5.41
CA VAL A 268 14.90 -8.70 -5.74
C VAL A 268 14.59 -8.91 -7.23
N LYS A 269 15.52 -8.62 -8.14
CA LYS A 269 15.34 -8.89 -9.58
C LYS A 269 15.12 -10.38 -9.84
N ALA A 270 15.82 -11.25 -9.11
CA ALA A 270 15.62 -12.69 -9.19
C ALA A 270 14.23 -13.12 -8.68
N SER A 271 13.71 -12.50 -7.61
CA SER A 271 12.40 -12.86 -7.06
C SER A 271 11.23 -12.46 -7.97
N ILE A 272 11.36 -11.37 -8.73
CA ILE A 272 10.34 -10.88 -9.66
C ILE A 272 10.54 -11.34 -11.12
N ALA A 273 11.61 -12.09 -11.40
CA ALA A 273 11.90 -12.58 -12.74
C ALA A 273 10.73 -13.42 -13.27
N THR A 274 10.48 -13.31 -14.58
CA THR A 274 9.35 -13.99 -15.21
C THR A 274 9.76 -14.98 -16.30
N LEU A 275 9.02 -16.08 -16.39
CA LEU A 275 9.08 -16.99 -17.54
C LEU A 275 8.38 -16.37 -18.76
N ASP A 276 8.86 -16.69 -19.96
CA ASP A 276 8.24 -16.28 -21.22
C ASP A 276 6.81 -16.83 -21.34
N ASN A 277 5.89 -16.03 -21.89
CA ASN A 277 4.47 -16.40 -21.98
C ASN A 277 4.23 -17.62 -22.87
N GLU A 278 5.00 -17.83 -23.94
CA GLU A 278 4.86 -19.02 -24.79
C GLU A 278 5.22 -20.31 -24.04
N LEU A 279 6.13 -20.22 -23.07
CA LEU A 279 6.48 -21.33 -22.19
C LEU A 279 5.43 -21.50 -21.09
N VAL A 280 4.88 -20.41 -20.55
CA VAL A 280 3.77 -20.47 -19.59
C VAL A 280 2.54 -21.14 -20.21
N GLU A 281 2.19 -20.80 -21.45
CA GLU A 281 1.00 -21.38 -22.10
C GLU A 281 1.11 -22.91 -22.32
N LYS A 282 2.33 -23.46 -22.34
CA LYS A 282 2.60 -24.90 -22.46
C LYS A 282 2.49 -25.66 -21.13
N ILE A 283 2.38 -24.97 -20.00
CA ILE A 283 2.25 -25.60 -18.68
C ILE A 283 0.88 -26.29 -18.59
N ALA A 284 0.92 -27.56 -18.21
CA ALA A 284 -0.27 -28.39 -17.95
C ALA A 284 0.00 -29.37 -16.81
N PRO A 285 -1.03 -29.78 -16.04
CA PRO A 285 -0.87 -30.75 -14.96
C PRO A 285 -0.17 -32.03 -15.41
N GLY A 286 0.84 -32.47 -14.67
CA GLY A 286 1.63 -33.67 -14.90
C GLY A 286 2.59 -33.62 -16.08
N ASN A 287 2.72 -32.47 -16.76
CA ASN A 287 3.59 -32.38 -17.93
C ASN A 287 5.07 -32.47 -17.53
N ALA A 288 5.78 -33.44 -18.11
CA ALA A 288 7.19 -33.71 -17.85
C ALA A 288 8.11 -32.50 -18.16
N THR A 289 7.69 -31.59 -19.04
CA THR A 289 8.44 -30.37 -19.36
C THR A 289 8.13 -29.18 -18.46
N ASN A 290 7.27 -29.35 -17.44
CA ASN A 290 6.95 -28.28 -16.50
C ASN A 290 8.24 -27.73 -15.82
N PRO A 291 8.29 -26.41 -15.56
CA PRO A 291 9.36 -25.80 -14.76
C PRO A 291 9.50 -26.44 -13.37
N ALA A 292 10.70 -26.35 -12.79
CA ALA A 292 11.00 -26.99 -11.50
C ALA A 292 10.08 -26.54 -10.35
N ASN A 293 9.74 -25.25 -10.30
CA ASN A 293 8.83 -24.71 -9.28
C ASN A 293 7.39 -25.20 -9.45
N VAL A 294 6.94 -25.39 -10.70
CA VAL A 294 5.63 -26.00 -11.01
C VAL A 294 5.61 -27.46 -10.56
N LYS A 295 6.64 -28.24 -10.90
CA LYS A 295 6.76 -29.64 -10.46
C LYS A 295 6.76 -29.80 -8.94
N ARG A 296 7.40 -28.86 -8.23
CA ARG A 296 7.34 -28.80 -6.76
C ARG A 296 5.92 -28.55 -6.26
N VAL A 297 5.19 -27.61 -6.87
CA VAL A 297 3.79 -27.38 -6.49
C VAL A 297 2.94 -28.62 -6.77
N GLU A 298 3.14 -29.29 -7.90
CA GLU A 298 2.42 -30.53 -8.25
C GLU A 298 2.68 -31.67 -7.25
N SER A 299 3.89 -31.76 -6.66
CA SER A 299 4.21 -32.76 -5.63
C SER A 299 3.60 -32.43 -4.25
N ILE A 300 3.23 -31.17 -4.02
CA ILE A 300 2.61 -30.71 -2.77
C ILE A 300 1.08 -30.73 -2.88
N ILE A 301 0.52 -30.27 -4.01
CA ILE A 301 -0.91 -30.13 -4.27
C ILE A 301 -1.18 -30.56 -5.70
N GLY A 302 -1.73 -31.77 -5.89
CA GLY A 302 -2.28 -32.20 -7.18
C GLY A 302 -3.68 -31.63 -7.46
N SER A 303 -4.26 -31.98 -8.62
CA SER A 303 -5.61 -31.53 -9.02
C SER A 303 -6.68 -31.83 -7.97
N ASP A 304 -6.69 -33.05 -7.40
CA ASP A 304 -7.66 -33.43 -6.36
C ASP A 304 -7.47 -32.60 -5.08
N GLY A 305 -6.21 -32.24 -4.76
CA GLY A 305 -5.90 -31.33 -3.66
C GLY A 305 -6.42 -29.92 -3.92
N TRP A 306 -6.31 -29.42 -5.14
CA TRP A 306 -6.89 -28.14 -5.54
C TRP A 306 -8.41 -28.14 -5.44
N ASP A 307 -9.07 -29.19 -5.94
CA ASP A 307 -10.53 -29.35 -5.82
C ASP A 307 -10.98 -29.48 -4.38
N PHE A 308 -10.18 -30.17 -3.54
CA PHE A 308 -10.41 -30.19 -2.12
C PHE A 308 -10.23 -28.80 -1.49
N LEU A 309 -9.17 -28.06 -1.77
CA LEU A 309 -8.93 -26.78 -1.12
C LEU A 309 -9.95 -25.71 -1.53
N PHE A 310 -10.41 -25.72 -2.78
CA PHE A 310 -11.26 -24.69 -3.35
C PHE A 310 -12.50 -25.26 -4.09
N PRO A 311 -13.41 -25.98 -3.41
CA PRO A 311 -14.56 -26.65 -4.02
C PRO A 311 -15.64 -25.68 -4.52
N LYS A 312 -15.69 -24.45 -4.00
CA LYS A 312 -16.71 -23.43 -4.35
C LYS A 312 -16.13 -22.27 -5.18
N ARG A 313 -14.92 -22.44 -5.72
CA ARG A 313 -14.27 -21.43 -6.56
C ARG A 313 -15.06 -21.17 -7.85
N ALA A 314 -14.89 -19.98 -8.40
CA ALA A 314 -15.35 -19.69 -9.75
C ALA A 314 -14.62 -20.55 -10.80
N LYS A 315 -15.30 -20.84 -11.91
CA LYS A 315 -14.80 -21.73 -12.98
C LYS A 315 -13.51 -21.21 -13.65
N GLU A 316 -13.28 -19.90 -13.59
CA GLU A 316 -12.10 -19.21 -14.14
C GLU A 316 -10.81 -19.59 -13.37
N TYR A 317 -10.94 -19.97 -12.10
CA TYR A 317 -9.83 -20.42 -11.26
C TYR A 317 -9.59 -21.92 -11.43
N THR A 318 -8.91 -22.29 -12.51
CA THR A 318 -8.53 -23.69 -12.77
C THR A 318 -7.19 -24.03 -12.16
N TYR A 319 -6.97 -25.32 -11.86
CA TYR A 319 -5.67 -25.80 -11.40
C TYR A 319 -4.58 -25.56 -12.46
N THR A 320 -4.89 -25.70 -13.76
CA THR A 320 -3.97 -25.35 -14.83
C THR A 320 -3.58 -23.87 -14.80
N ASN A 321 -4.54 -22.96 -14.60
CA ASN A 321 -4.25 -21.53 -14.48
C ASN A 321 -3.41 -21.22 -13.24
N PHE A 322 -3.62 -21.94 -12.14
CA PHE A 322 -2.77 -21.88 -10.96
C PHE A 322 -1.32 -22.29 -11.29
N LEU A 323 -1.11 -23.44 -11.94
CA LEU A 323 0.22 -23.88 -12.35
C LEU A 323 0.89 -22.90 -13.32
N LYS A 324 0.13 -22.30 -14.25
CA LYS A 324 0.62 -21.24 -15.14
C LYS A 324 1.09 -20.01 -14.37
N ALA A 325 0.31 -19.56 -13.39
CA ALA A 325 0.67 -18.45 -12.51
C ALA A 325 1.95 -18.73 -11.71
N ILE A 326 2.11 -19.95 -11.17
CA ILE A 326 3.34 -20.39 -10.49
C ILE A 326 4.52 -20.39 -11.47
N GLY A 327 4.36 -21.01 -12.65
CA GLY A 327 5.43 -21.11 -13.63
C GLY A 327 5.86 -19.75 -14.19
N LYS A 328 4.97 -18.76 -14.24
CA LYS A 328 5.32 -17.39 -14.62
C LYS A 328 6.37 -16.77 -13.72
N PHE A 329 6.43 -17.14 -12.43
CA PHE A 329 7.38 -16.60 -11.45
C PHE A 329 8.28 -17.70 -10.86
N PRO A 330 9.42 -18.03 -11.50
CA PRO A 330 10.27 -19.16 -11.11
C PRO A 330 10.77 -19.14 -9.65
N ALA A 331 10.88 -17.95 -9.04
CA ALA A 331 11.30 -17.81 -7.65
C ALA A 331 10.22 -18.30 -6.65
N PHE A 332 8.93 -18.16 -6.98
CA PHE A 332 7.87 -18.68 -6.14
C PHE A 332 7.91 -20.21 -6.18
N CYS A 333 8.09 -20.85 -5.01
CA CYS A 333 8.40 -22.28 -4.91
C CYS A 333 9.66 -22.67 -5.71
N GLY A 334 10.64 -21.77 -5.83
CA GLY A 334 11.92 -22.01 -6.51
C GLY A 334 12.90 -22.87 -5.71
N ASN A 335 14.04 -23.17 -6.31
CA ASN A 335 15.16 -23.82 -5.63
C ASN A 335 16.02 -22.80 -4.90
N TYR A 336 16.75 -23.26 -3.88
CA TYR A 336 17.73 -22.47 -3.14
C TYR A 336 19.09 -23.19 -3.15
N ASP A 337 20.15 -22.41 -3.31
CA ASP A 337 21.55 -22.86 -3.27
C ASP A 337 22.26 -22.51 -1.95
N ASP A 338 21.52 -21.91 -1.02
CA ASP A 338 22.00 -21.44 0.30
C ASP A 338 21.60 -22.36 1.47
N GLY A 339 21.11 -23.57 1.17
CA GLY A 339 20.74 -24.57 2.17
C GLY A 339 19.34 -24.41 2.78
N ARG A 340 18.55 -23.41 2.37
CA ARG A 340 17.15 -23.31 2.77
C ARG A 340 16.31 -24.45 2.22
N ASP A 341 15.34 -24.92 3.01
CA ASP A 341 14.39 -25.96 2.61
C ASP A 341 13.34 -25.39 1.64
N ALA A 342 13.52 -25.69 0.36
CA ALA A 342 12.65 -25.23 -0.71
C ALA A 342 11.21 -25.74 -0.60
N ASP A 343 11.01 -26.96 -0.10
CA ASP A 343 9.69 -27.56 0.01
C ASP A 343 8.94 -26.99 1.21
N ALA A 344 9.62 -26.79 2.34
CA ALA A 344 9.04 -26.12 3.50
C ALA A 344 8.64 -24.67 3.19
N ILE A 345 9.52 -23.90 2.51
CA ILE A 345 9.22 -22.52 2.10
C ILE A 345 8.07 -22.49 1.08
N CYS A 346 8.03 -23.44 0.14
CA CYS A 346 6.93 -23.52 -0.82
C CYS A 346 5.59 -23.80 -0.11
N ARG A 347 5.54 -24.79 0.80
CA ARG A 347 4.34 -25.08 1.59
C ARG A 347 3.88 -23.87 2.40
N LYS A 348 4.79 -23.15 3.05
CA LYS A 348 4.48 -21.93 3.81
C LYS A 348 3.97 -20.82 2.90
N SER A 349 4.62 -20.61 1.75
CA SER A 349 4.21 -19.61 0.77
C SER A 349 2.80 -19.87 0.23
N LEU A 350 2.50 -21.14 -0.09
CA LEU A 350 1.16 -21.58 -0.51
C LEU A 350 0.13 -21.35 0.60
N ALA A 351 0.42 -21.74 1.84
CA ALA A 351 -0.48 -21.54 2.98
C ALA A 351 -0.80 -20.05 3.21
N THR A 352 0.24 -19.19 3.21
CA THR A 352 0.09 -17.74 3.35
C THR A 352 -0.77 -17.19 2.21
N MET A 353 -0.43 -17.53 0.96
CA MET A 353 -1.10 -17.03 -0.22
C MET A 353 -2.59 -17.44 -0.25
N PHE A 354 -2.91 -18.70 0.04
CA PHE A 354 -4.29 -19.20 0.04
C PHE A 354 -5.15 -18.61 1.16
N ALA A 355 -4.57 -18.38 2.34
CA ALA A 355 -5.26 -17.70 3.43
C ALA A 355 -5.71 -16.29 3.01
N HIS A 356 -4.82 -15.55 2.34
CA HIS A 356 -5.18 -14.23 1.83
C HIS A 356 -6.18 -14.32 0.69
N PHE A 357 -6.02 -15.23 -0.28
CA PHE A 357 -7.01 -15.42 -1.36
C PHE A 357 -8.40 -15.63 -0.80
N THR A 358 -8.50 -16.46 0.23
CA THR A 358 -9.77 -16.76 0.89
C THR A 358 -10.38 -15.50 1.46
N GLN A 359 -9.62 -14.62 2.12
CA GLN A 359 -10.14 -13.33 2.59
C GLN A 359 -10.45 -12.32 1.47
N GLU A 360 -9.70 -12.31 0.37
CA GLU A 360 -9.93 -11.35 -0.72
C GLU A 360 -11.12 -11.72 -1.61
N THR A 361 -11.37 -13.03 -1.79
CA THR A 361 -12.26 -13.53 -2.86
C THR A 361 -13.18 -14.65 -2.41
N GLY A 362 -13.19 -14.99 -1.12
CA GLY A 362 -14.03 -16.06 -0.60
C GLY A 362 -15.51 -15.68 -0.56
N ALA A 363 -16.37 -16.69 -0.48
CA ALA A 363 -17.80 -16.46 -0.27
C ALA A 363 -18.08 -15.90 1.14
N HIS A 364 -17.35 -16.37 2.16
CA HIS A 364 -17.51 -15.98 3.57
C HIS A 364 -18.89 -16.28 4.16
N GLU A 365 -19.49 -17.38 3.72
CA GLU A 365 -20.86 -17.74 4.09
C GLU A 365 -20.87 -18.92 5.07
N ALA A 366 -21.31 -18.66 6.31
CA ALA A 366 -21.36 -19.66 7.36
C ALA A 366 -22.36 -20.81 7.08
N TYR A 367 -23.33 -20.59 6.19
CA TYR A 367 -24.38 -21.57 5.87
C TYR A 367 -24.00 -22.58 4.77
N MET A 368 -22.84 -22.42 4.11
CA MET A 368 -22.41 -23.37 3.07
C MET A 368 -22.04 -24.73 3.66
N ASP A 369 -22.17 -25.77 2.85
CA ASP A 369 -21.79 -27.17 3.13
C ASP A 369 -20.28 -27.39 3.27
N VAL A 370 -19.46 -26.35 3.06
CA VAL A 370 -18.00 -26.39 3.22
C VAL A 370 -17.56 -25.28 4.17
N PRO A 371 -16.54 -25.53 5.01
CA PRO A 371 -16.04 -24.53 5.95
C PRO A 371 -15.47 -23.31 5.22
N GLU A 372 -15.57 -22.13 5.83
CA GLU A 372 -15.16 -20.85 5.20
C GLU A 372 -13.74 -20.84 4.63
N TRP A 373 -12.79 -21.52 5.28
CA TRP A 373 -11.40 -21.59 4.81
C TRP A 373 -11.26 -22.28 3.44
N ARG A 374 -12.27 -23.05 3.00
CA ARG A 374 -12.37 -23.70 1.68
C ARG A 374 -13.29 -22.96 0.70
N GLN A 375 -13.78 -21.79 1.07
CA GLN A 375 -14.67 -20.99 0.22
C GLN A 375 -13.91 -19.94 -0.60
N GLY A 376 -12.57 -19.94 -0.56
CA GLY A 376 -11.74 -19.01 -1.32
C GLY A 376 -11.91 -19.12 -2.83
N LEU A 377 -11.52 -18.05 -3.54
CA LEU A 377 -11.61 -17.96 -5.01
C LEU A 377 -13.04 -18.02 -5.54
N HIS A 378 -14.04 -17.66 -4.73
CA HIS A 378 -15.44 -17.62 -5.15
C HIS A 378 -15.73 -16.46 -6.11
N TYR A 379 -15.15 -15.28 -5.84
CA TYR A 379 -15.33 -14.09 -6.67
C TYR A 379 -14.10 -13.83 -7.56
N VAL A 380 -14.34 -13.65 -8.87
CA VAL A 380 -13.30 -13.26 -9.85
C VAL A 380 -13.24 -11.76 -10.02
N ARG A 381 -14.39 -11.09 -9.95
CA ARG A 381 -14.56 -9.65 -10.10
C ARG A 381 -15.12 -9.11 -8.80
N GLU A 382 -14.74 -7.87 -8.49
CA GLU A 382 -15.27 -7.14 -7.34
C GLU A 382 -16.79 -7.15 -7.38
N MET A 383 -17.41 -7.46 -6.23
CA MET A 383 -18.86 -7.54 -6.13
C MET A 383 -19.49 -6.21 -6.53
N GLY A 384 -20.54 -6.28 -7.35
CA GLY A 384 -21.23 -5.10 -7.86
C GLY A 384 -20.54 -4.42 -9.05
N TRP A 385 -19.40 -4.91 -9.55
CA TRP A 385 -18.75 -4.37 -10.74
C TRP A 385 -18.90 -5.26 -11.97
N THR A 386 -19.00 -4.61 -13.14
CA THR A 386 -19.06 -5.23 -14.46
C THR A 386 -18.18 -4.44 -15.43
N GLU A 387 -17.77 -5.07 -16.54
CA GLU A 387 -16.81 -4.49 -17.50
C GLU A 387 -17.32 -3.23 -18.21
N ASP A 388 -18.64 -3.01 -18.20
CA ASP A 388 -19.32 -1.86 -18.78
C ASP A 388 -19.54 -0.71 -17.78
N LYS A 389 -19.27 -0.90 -16.49
CA LYS A 389 -19.38 0.22 -15.53
C LYS A 389 -18.30 1.27 -15.78
N ARG A 390 -18.68 2.53 -15.55
CA ARG A 390 -17.85 3.73 -15.74
C ARG A 390 -17.60 4.41 -14.40
N GLY A 391 -16.61 5.29 -14.35
CA GLY A 391 -16.43 6.22 -13.23
C GLY A 391 -15.83 5.63 -11.94
N GLY A 392 -15.63 4.32 -11.85
CA GLY A 392 -14.94 3.69 -10.71
C GLY A 392 -13.48 3.42 -10.96
N TYR A 393 -12.67 3.53 -9.90
CA TYR A 393 -11.25 3.17 -9.89
C TYR A 393 -10.45 3.81 -11.02
N ASN A 394 -10.76 5.07 -11.32
CA ASN A 394 -10.17 5.82 -12.44
C ASN A 394 -9.74 7.25 -12.06
N ALA A 395 -9.66 7.58 -10.77
CA ALA A 395 -9.27 8.92 -10.31
C ALA A 395 -7.87 9.30 -10.80
N GLU A 396 -6.97 8.33 -10.88
CA GLU A 396 -5.58 8.47 -11.33
C GLU A 396 -5.42 8.29 -12.85
N CYS A 397 -6.52 8.26 -13.61
CA CYS A 397 -6.50 8.20 -15.07
C CYS A 397 -6.26 9.54 -15.75
N SER A 398 -6.38 10.65 -15.01
CA SER A 398 -6.14 11.98 -15.56
C SER A 398 -4.71 12.10 -16.10
N PRO A 399 -4.52 12.53 -17.36
CA PRO A 399 -3.19 12.67 -17.97
C PRO A 399 -2.39 13.82 -17.35
N ASP A 400 -2.98 14.63 -16.47
CA ASP A 400 -2.27 15.68 -15.75
C ASP A 400 -1.52 15.13 -14.54
N THR A 401 -1.99 14.00 -13.98
CA THR A 401 -1.30 13.29 -12.90
C THR A 401 -0.11 12.52 -13.45
N TRP A 402 0.94 12.35 -12.64
CA TRP A 402 2.08 11.55 -13.09
C TRP A 402 1.69 10.08 -13.31
N GLN A 403 0.77 9.54 -12.48
CA GLN A 403 0.25 8.18 -12.63
C GLN A 403 -0.49 8.00 -13.96
N GLY A 404 -1.35 8.95 -14.34
CA GLY A 404 -2.05 8.91 -15.63
C GLY A 404 -1.13 9.12 -16.83
N LYS A 405 0.04 9.74 -16.65
CA LYS A 405 1.11 9.81 -17.68
C LYS A 405 1.87 8.49 -17.80
N THR A 406 2.24 7.89 -16.66
CA THR A 406 3.04 6.65 -16.60
C THR A 406 2.21 5.41 -16.95
N TRP A 407 0.98 5.33 -16.44
CA TRP A 407 0.03 4.23 -16.62
C TRP A 407 -1.28 4.76 -17.18
N PRO A 408 -1.27 5.23 -18.44
CA PRO A 408 -2.43 5.84 -19.07
C PRO A 408 -3.57 4.83 -19.20
N CYS A 409 -4.71 5.19 -18.66
CA CYS A 409 -5.88 4.35 -18.71
C CYS A 409 -6.37 4.12 -20.14
N GLY A 410 -6.73 2.87 -20.42
CA GLY A 410 -7.50 2.49 -21.60
C GLY A 410 -8.84 3.21 -21.62
N LYS A 411 -9.38 3.38 -22.82
CA LYS A 411 -10.65 4.07 -23.05
C LYS A 411 -11.63 3.16 -23.77
N PHE A 412 -12.91 3.38 -23.51
CA PHE A 412 -13.98 2.89 -24.36
C PHE A 412 -14.03 3.69 -25.66
N ALA A 413 -14.82 3.22 -26.63
CA ALA A 413 -14.96 3.87 -27.93
C ALA A 413 -15.50 5.31 -27.84
N ASP A 414 -16.28 5.62 -26.80
CA ASP A 414 -16.81 6.95 -26.48
C ASP A 414 -15.77 7.89 -25.84
N GLY A 415 -14.54 7.43 -25.64
CA GLY A 415 -13.45 8.21 -25.06
C GLY A 415 -13.42 8.23 -23.53
N GLN A 416 -14.42 7.65 -22.85
CA GLN A 416 -14.42 7.51 -21.39
C GLN A 416 -13.39 6.47 -20.95
N TYR A 417 -12.81 6.66 -19.77
CA TYR A 417 -11.86 5.69 -19.21
C TYR A 417 -12.53 4.38 -18.81
N LYS A 418 -11.81 3.28 -19.03
CA LYS A 418 -12.12 1.98 -18.44
C LYS A 418 -11.99 2.02 -16.92
N SER A 419 -12.75 1.18 -16.23
CA SER A 419 -12.69 1.03 -14.77
C SER A 419 -11.73 -0.09 -14.35
N TYR A 420 -10.86 0.23 -13.39
CA TYR A 420 -9.86 -0.68 -12.85
C TYR A 420 -10.26 -1.24 -11.48
N PHE A 421 -11.50 -1.71 -11.36
CA PHE A 421 -11.99 -2.39 -10.16
C PHE A 421 -11.28 -3.73 -9.93
N GLY A 422 -11.52 -4.34 -8.77
CA GLY A 422 -10.88 -5.58 -8.34
C GLY A 422 -11.10 -6.75 -9.30
N ARG A 423 -10.01 -7.37 -9.77
CA ARG A 423 -10.04 -8.63 -10.53
C ARG A 423 -9.03 -9.65 -10.02
N GLY A 424 -9.37 -10.92 -10.16
CA GLY A 424 -8.53 -12.07 -9.79
C GLY A 424 -8.39 -12.27 -8.28
N ALA A 425 -7.54 -13.23 -7.91
CA ALA A 425 -7.35 -13.74 -6.55
C ALA A 425 -6.81 -12.70 -5.55
N LYS A 426 -6.18 -11.63 -6.06
CA LYS A 426 -5.69 -10.49 -5.25
C LYS A 426 -6.64 -9.29 -5.25
N GLN A 427 -7.72 -9.33 -6.04
CA GLN A 427 -8.56 -8.17 -6.34
C GLN A 427 -7.71 -6.97 -6.81
N LEU A 428 -6.91 -7.19 -7.86
CA LEU A 428 -6.04 -6.16 -8.43
C LEU A 428 -6.91 -4.97 -8.87
N SER A 429 -6.58 -3.78 -8.37
CA SER A 429 -7.36 -2.56 -8.53
C SER A 429 -6.47 -1.36 -8.87
N TYR A 430 -7.01 -0.36 -9.55
CA TYR A 430 -6.34 0.87 -10.02
C TYR A 430 -5.32 0.71 -11.16
N ASN A 431 -5.30 1.66 -12.09
CA ASN A 431 -4.41 1.67 -13.26
C ASN A 431 -2.93 1.57 -12.90
N TYR A 432 -2.49 2.23 -11.82
CA TYR A 432 -1.10 2.20 -11.36
C TYR A 432 -0.67 0.84 -10.76
N ASN A 433 -1.59 -0.10 -10.56
CA ASN A 433 -1.27 -1.50 -10.26
C ASN A 433 -1.42 -2.40 -11.49
N TYR A 434 -2.41 -2.15 -12.36
CA TYR A 434 -2.57 -2.87 -13.64
C TYR A 434 -1.39 -2.61 -14.58
N GLY A 435 -0.85 -1.40 -14.61
CA GLY A 435 0.27 -1.00 -15.46
C GLY A 435 1.54 -1.82 -15.18
N PRO A 436 2.11 -1.77 -13.96
CA PRO A 436 3.26 -2.58 -13.58
C PRO A 436 3.01 -4.08 -13.73
N PHE A 437 1.80 -4.56 -13.43
CA PHE A 437 1.45 -5.96 -13.64
C PHE A 437 1.47 -6.32 -15.14
N SER A 438 0.86 -5.50 -16.00
CA SER A 438 0.89 -5.68 -17.45
C SER A 438 2.31 -5.71 -17.98
N GLU A 439 3.16 -4.83 -17.46
CA GLU A 439 4.54 -4.74 -17.88
C GLU A 439 5.36 -5.96 -17.46
N ALA A 440 5.16 -6.47 -16.25
CA ALA A 440 5.77 -7.74 -15.82
C ALA A 440 5.30 -8.92 -16.68
N MET A 441 4.03 -8.91 -17.12
CA MET A 441 3.47 -10.01 -17.91
C MET A 441 3.83 -9.93 -19.40
N PHE A 442 3.94 -8.73 -19.98
CA PHE A 442 3.96 -8.51 -21.42
C PHE A 442 5.06 -7.56 -21.92
N GLY A 443 5.89 -7.00 -21.04
CA GLY A 443 6.88 -5.98 -21.40
C GLY A 443 6.28 -4.64 -21.81
N THR A 444 4.97 -4.44 -21.60
CA THR A 444 4.25 -3.19 -21.88
C THR A 444 3.12 -2.98 -20.90
N VAL A 445 2.88 -1.71 -20.52
CA VAL A 445 1.75 -1.33 -19.67
C VAL A 445 0.40 -1.44 -20.41
N ARG A 446 0.41 -1.42 -21.76
CA ARG A 446 -0.81 -1.27 -22.56
C ARG A 446 -1.72 -2.48 -22.53
N THR A 447 -1.19 -3.70 -22.53
CA THR A 447 -2.01 -4.92 -22.69
C THR A 447 -3.16 -4.99 -21.71
N LEU A 448 -2.91 -4.78 -20.42
CA LEU A 448 -3.95 -4.83 -19.38
C LEU A 448 -4.56 -3.47 -19.04
N LEU A 449 -3.91 -2.36 -19.40
CA LEU A 449 -4.57 -1.06 -19.32
C LEU A 449 -5.67 -0.94 -20.39
N ASP A 450 -5.45 -1.48 -21.58
CA ASP A 450 -6.42 -1.48 -22.67
C ASP A 450 -7.43 -2.63 -22.57
N ASN A 451 -7.08 -3.74 -21.92
CA ASN A 451 -7.93 -4.94 -21.79
C ASN A 451 -7.90 -5.46 -20.33
N PRO A 452 -8.40 -4.69 -19.35
CA PRO A 452 -8.31 -5.06 -17.94
C PRO A 452 -9.08 -6.35 -17.59
N GLU A 453 -10.11 -6.69 -18.36
CA GLU A 453 -10.89 -7.93 -18.21
C GLU A 453 -10.04 -9.20 -18.33
N LYS A 454 -8.91 -9.15 -19.06
CA LYS A 454 -7.98 -10.28 -19.17
C LYS A 454 -7.44 -10.76 -17.83
N VAL A 455 -7.37 -9.88 -16.82
CA VAL A 455 -6.98 -10.26 -15.47
C VAL A 455 -8.00 -11.22 -14.85
N ALA A 456 -9.28 -11.11 -15.16
CA ALA A 456 -10.30 -12.03 -14.66
C ALA A 456 -10.36 -13.34 -15.47
N ASP A 457 -10.25 -13.23 -16.79
CA ASP A 457 -10.68 -14.30 -17.71
C ASP A 457 -9.56 -15.27 -18.13
N THR A 458 -8.32 -15.03 -17.69
CA THR A 458 -7.15 -15.84 -18.07
C THR A 458 -6.37 -16.29 -16.84
N TRP A 459 -5.27 -17.03 -17.02
CA TRP A 459 -4.36 -17.42 -15.91
C TRP A 459 -3.79 -16.22 -15.12
N LEU A 460 -3.92 -15.01 -15.66
CA LEU A 460 -3.62 -13.76 -14.98
C LEU A 460 -4.43 -13.56 -13.69
N ASN A 461 -5.59 -14.24 -13.55
CA ASN A 461 -6.42 -14.15 -12.35
C ASN A 461 -5.72 -14.66 -11.09
N LEU A 462 -4.80 -15.62 -11.24
CA LEU A 462 -3.96 -16.13 -10.15
C LEU A 462 -2.57 -15.49 -10.20
N ALA A 463 -2.07 -15.16 -11.40
CA ALA A 463 -0.76 -14.52 -11.54
C ALA A 463 -0.71 -13.11 -10.96
N SER A 464 -1.82 -12.37 -10.92
CA SER A 464 -1.87 -11.06 -10.24
C SER A 464 -1.52 -11.17 -8.76
N ALA A 465 -1.87 -12.30 -8.15
CA ALA A 465 -1.63 -12.53 -6.75
C ALA A 465 -0.22 -13.05 -6.47
N VAL A 466 0.32 -13.91 -7.34
CA VAL A 466 1.75 -14.28 -7.29
C VAL A 466 2.64 -13.06 -7.54
N PHE A 467 2.28 -12.19 -8.49
CA PHE A 467 2.94 -10.91 -8.75
C PHE A 467 2.99 -10.06 -7.49
N PHE A 468 1.83 -9.78 -6.86
CA PHE A 468 1.78 -9.01 -5.63
C PHE A 468 2.62 -9.63 -4.51
N TYR A 469 2.63 -10.96 -4.43
CA TYR A 469 3.36 -11.70 -3.41
C TYR A 469 4.89 -11.53 -3.53
N VAL A 470 5.42 -11.58 -4.75
CA VAL A 470 6.88 -11.49 -5.00
C VAL A 470 7.37 -10.05 -5.18
N TYR A 471 6.53 -9.15 -5.68
CA TYR A 471 6.92 -7.80 -6.07
C TYR A 471 6.92 -6.83 -4.87
N PRO A 472 8.06 -6.20 -4.51
CA PRO A 472 8.12 -5.27 -3.39
C PRO A 472 7.44 -3.93 -3.74
N GLN A 473 6.80 -3.32 -2.74
CA GLN A 473 6.21 -1.99 -2.85
C GLN A 473 6.64 -1.13 -1.65
N PRO A 474 7.84 -0.51 -1.72
CA PRO A 474 8.33 0.38 -0.69
C PRO A 474 7.26 1.38 -0.21
N PRO A 475 7.12 1.60 1.11
CA PRO A 475 8.02 1.14 2.18
C PRO A 475 7.84 -0.33 2.61
N LYS A 476 6.98 -1.10 1.94
CA LYS A 476 6.69 -2.49 2.27
C LYS A 476 7.66 -3.44 1.57
N PRO A 477 8.22 -4.45 2.28
CA PRO A 477 8.91 -5.55 1.62
C PRO A 477 7.90 -6.39 0.82
N SER A 478 8.38 -7.30 -0.04
CA SER A 478 7.48 -8.30 -0.62
C SER A 478 7.17 -9.40 0.39
N MET A 479 5.97 -9.99 0.29
CA MET A 479 5.58 -11.11 1.14
C MET A 479 6.51 -12.32 0.94
N PHE A 480 7.03 -12.50 -0.27
CA PHE A 480 8.01 -13.54 -0.56
C PHE A 480 9.28 -13.38 0.29
N HIS A 481 9.84 -12.17 0.37
CA HIS A 481 11.04 -11.92 1.18
C HIS A 481 10.78 -12.05 2.68
N VAL A 482 9.55 -11.77 3.15
CA VAL A 482 9.12 -12.07 4.53
C VAL A 482 9.15 -13.57 4.80
N ILE A 483 8.49 -14.36 3.95
CA ILE A 483 8.24 -15.79 4.19
C ILE A 483 9.48 -16.65 3.93
N ASN A 484 10.32 -16.28 2.97
CA ASN A 484 11.56 -16.99 2.70
C ASN A 484 12.74 -16.58 3.61
N GLY A 485 12.50 -15.62 4.53
CA GLY A 485 13.47 -15.17 5.54
C GLY A 485 14.53 -14.18 5.08
N THR A 486 14.47 -13.67 3.84
CA THR A 486 15.52 -12.77 3.32
C THR A 486 15.28 -11.29 3.61
N TRP A 487 14.04 -10.88 3.90
CA TRP A 487 13.79 -9.60 4.54
C TRP A 487 14.23 -9.69 6.00
N GLN A 488 15.04 -8.75 6.47
CA GLN A 488 15.52 -8.72 7.85
C GLN A 488 15.02 -7.43 8.50
N PRO A 489 14.02 -7.48 9.42
CA PRO A 489 13.48 -6.28 10.06
C PRO A 489 14.57 -5.58 10.88
N ASN A 490 14.71 -4.27 10.66
CA ASN A 490 15.66 -3.45 11.41
C ASN A 490 15.08 -3.08 12.80
N ALA A 491 15.81 -2.27 13.58
CA ALA A 491 15.34 -1.85 14.90
C ALA A 491 14.01 -1.08 14.84
N HIS A 492 13.85 -0.20 13.85
CA HIS A 492 12.63 0.58 13.65
C HIS A 492 11.42 -0.31 13.30
N ASP A 493 11.62 -1.30 12.42
CA ASP A 493 10.58 -2.28 12.11
C ASP A 493 10.12 -3.02 13.38
N LYS A 494 11.08 -3.51 14.18
CA LYS A 494 10.83 -4.24 15.43
C LYS A 494 10.11 -3.38 16.48
N GLU A 495 10.50 -2.11 16.64
CA GLU A 495 9.80 -1.14 17.50
C GLU A 495 8.36 -0.87 17.03
N GLY A 496 8.10 -1.03 15.73
CA GLY A 496 6.77 -0.98 15.13
C GLY A 496 6.00 -2.29 15.20
N GLY A 497 6.54 -3.36 15.79
CA GLY A 497 5.93 -4.69 15.79
C GLY A 497 5.98 -5.41 14.43
N LEU A 498 6.71 -4.87 13.45
CA LEU A 498 6.90 -5.44 12.12
C LEU A 498 8.00 -6.51 12.17
N VAL A 499 7.63 -7.70 12.63
CA VAL A 499 8.53 -8.86 12.74
C VAL A 499 8.15 -9.96 11.75
N HIS A 500 8.98 -10.99 11.62
CA HIS A 500 8.65 -12.16 10.81
C HIS A 500 7.36 -12.84 11.32
N GLY A 501 6.52 -13.27 10.38
CA GLY A 501 5.31 -14.03 10.67
C GLY A 501 4.21 -13.79 9.66
N PHE A 502 3.08 -14.47 9.82
CA PHE A 502 1.92 -14.27 8.96
C PHE A 502 1.31 -12.87 9.12
N GLY A 503 1.33 -12.28 10.31
CA GLY A 503 0.71 -10.99 10.60
C GLY A 503 1.25 -9.83 9.76
N VAL A 504 2.58 -9.79 9.56
CA VAL A 504 3.20 -8.75 8.73
C VAL A 504 2.78 -8.85 7.27
N THR A 505 2.38 -10.04 6.79
CA THR A 505 1.87 -10.21 5.43
C THR A 505 0.45 -9.65 5.26
N THR A 506 -0.39 -9.68 6.31
CA THR A 506 -1.64 -8.90 6.38
C THR A 506 -1.36 -7.41 6.34
N GLN A 507 -0.35 -6.94 7.09
CA GLN A 507 0.06 -5.53 7.09
C GLN A 507 0.50 -5.04 5.69
N ILE A 508 1.21 -5.90 4.94
CA ILE A 508 1.59 -5.61 3.55
C ILE A 508 0.35 -5.44 2.66
N ILE A 509 -0.62 -6.38 2.75
CA ILE A 509 -1.81 -6.40 1.90
C ILE A 509 -2.74 -5.22 2.18
N ASN A 510 -3.19 -5.05 3.43
CA ASN A 510 -4.24 -4.10 3.76
C ASN A 510 -4.08 -3.46 5.14
N GLY A 511 -2.84 -3.24 5.55
CA GLY A 511 -2.49 -2.72 6.86
C GLY A 511 -3.09 -1.37 7.25
N GLY A 512 -3.41 -0.54 6.25
CA GLY A 512 -4.06 0.75 6.48
C GLY A 512 -5.49 0.62 7.03
N VAL A 513 -6.11 -0.55 6.88
CA VAL A 513 -7.51 -0.84 7.26
C VAL A 513 -7.59 -1.91 8.34
N GLU A 514 -6.71 -2.92 8.30
CA GLU A 514 -6.85 -4.14 9.11
C GLU A 514 -5.93 -4.19 10.35
N CYS A 515 -5.02 -3.24 10.53
CA CYS A 515 -3.93 -3.34 11.50
C CYS A 515 -3.69 -2.04 12.29
N GLY A 516 -2.86 -2.14 13.34
CA GLY A 516 -2.39 -0.99 14.14
C GLY A 516 -3.29 -0.60 15.33
N GLY A 517 -4.51 -1.12 15.40
CA GLY A 517 -5.36 -1.02 16.58
C GLY A 517 -4.95 -1.98 17.71
N PRO A 518 -5.42 -1.75 18.95
CA PRO A 518 -5.11 -2.60 20.10
C PRO A 518 -5.74 -4.00 20.02
N THR A 519 -6.73 -4.18 19.16
CA THR A 519 -7.47 -5.43 18.95
C THR A 519 -7.38 -5.87 17.50
N GLU A 520 -7.37 -7.19 17.27
CA GLU A 520 -7.35 -7.73 15.91
C GLU A 520 -8.66 -7.42 15.17
N HIS A 521 -8.56 -6.89 13.96
CA HIS A 521 -9.73 -6.68 13.11
C HIS A 521 -10.30 -8.01 12.63
N ARG A 522 -11.62 -8.08 12.44
CA ARG A 522 -12.31 -9.31 12.00
C ARG A 522 -11.71 -9.90 10.73
N GLN A 523 -11.36 -9.06 9.75
CA GLN A 523 -10.77 -9.46 8.49
C GLN A 523 -9.38 -10.10 8.69
N SER A 524 -8.55 -9.52 9.56
CA SER A 524 -7.25 -10.11 9.91
C SER A 524 -7.44 -11.41 10.68
N GLN A 525 -8.39 -11.47 11.62
CA GLN A 525 -8.72 -12.70 12.34
C GLN A 525 -9.18 -13.83 11.40
N ASN A 526 -9.97 -13.51 10.38
CA ASN A 526 -10.35 -14.46 9.33
C ASN A 526 -9.12 -15.00 8.59
N ARG A 527 -8.19 -14.13 8.17
CA ARG A 527 -6.93 -14.54 7.54
C ARG A 527 -6.14 -15.49 8.44
N ILE A 528 -6.04 -15.20 9.74
CA ILE A 528 -5.36 -16.06 10.72
C ILE A 528 -6.04 -17.43 10.79
N ASN A 529 -7.37 -17.46 10.84
CA ASN A 529 -8.14 -18.70 10.91
C ASN A 529 -7.92 -19.55 9.65
N TYR A 530 -7.95 -18.94 8.47
CA TYR A 530 -7.69 -19.62 7.21
C TYR A 530 -6.25 -20.12 7.13
N TYR A 531 -5.28 -19.29 7.54
CA TYR A 531 -3.86 -19.66 7.56
C TYR A 531 -3.61 -20.91 8.42
N LYS A 532 -4.17 -20.98 9.63
CA LYS A 532 -4.07 -22.17 10.50
C LYS A 532 -4.59 -23.44 9.84
N GLN A 533 -5.66 -23.36 9.05
CA GLN A 533 -6.22 -24.51 8.34
C GLN A 533 -5.36 -24.91 7.14
N PHE A 534 -4.89 -23.94 6.35
CA PHE A 534 -4.01 -24.23 5.23
C PHE A 534 -2.64 -24.76 5.67
N THR A 535 -2.05 -24.24 6.76
CA THR A 535 -0.80 -24.77 7.31
C THR A 535 -0.98 -26.20 7.81
N GLN A 536 -2.10 -26.52 8.48
CA GLN A 536 -2.42 -27.88 8.88
C GLN A 536 -2.51 -28.82 7.67
N TYR A 537 -3.24 -28.44 6.62
CA TYR A 537 -3.36 -29.25 5.40
C TYR A 537 -2.02 -29.44 4.70
N LEU A 538 -1.24 -28.36 4.56
CA LEU A 538 0.04 -28.36 3.84
C LEU A 538 1.20 -28.88 4.68
N LYS A 539 0.96 -29.24 5.95
CA LYS A 539 1.95 -29.72 6.92
C LYS A 539 3.06 -28.70 7.19
N VAL A 540 2.66 -27.44 7.34
CA VAL A 540 3.54 -26.33 7.74
C VAL A 540 3.47 -26.16 9.26
N PRO A 541 4.57 -26.34 9.99
CA PRO A 541 4.58 -26.01 11.41
C PRO A 541 4.45 -24.49 11.58
N ILE A 542 3.59 -24.07 12.51
CA ILE A 542 3.55 -22.70 13.02
C ILE A 542 4.43 -22.70 14.27
N ALA A 543 5.48 -21.89 14.26
CA ALA A 543 6.35 -21.76 15.43
C ALA A 543 5.59 -21.05 16.57
N ASP A 544 5.91 -21.39 17.82
CA ASP A 544 5.23 -20.83 19.00
C ASP A 544 5.40 -19.30 19.10
N ASP A 545 6.49 -18.78 18.54
CA ASP A 545 6.83 -17.36 18.47
C ASP A 545 6.41 -16.68 17.16
N GLU A 546 5.74 -17.39 16.23
CA GLU A 546 5.27 -16.80 14.99
C GLU A 546 4.11 -15.83 15.24
N VAL A 547 4.32 -14.55 14.95
CA VAL A 547 3.27 -13.53 15.07
C VAL A 547 2.28 -13.67 13.91
N LEU A 548 1.07 -14.14 14.23
CA LEU A 548 0.01 -14.39 13.23
C LEU A 548 -0.87 -13.18 12.95
N GLY A 549 -1.14 -12.35 13.96
CA GLY A 549 -2.00 -11.16 13.84
C GLY A 549 -1.22 -9.88 13.55
N CYS A 550 -1.92 -8.80 13.27
CA CYS A 550 -1.34 -7.49 13.02
C CYS A 550 -1.89 -6.38 13.94
N ALA A 551 -2.62 -6.76 15.00
CA ALA A 551 -2.89 -5.85 16.11
C ALA A 551 -1.58 -5.23 16.63
N ASN A 552 -1.62 -3.94 16.97
CA ASN A 552 -0.50 -3.13 17.42
C ASN A 552 0.65 -2.92 16.41
N MET A 553 0.62 -3.53 15.22
CA MET A 553 1.65 -3.27 14.20
C MET A 553 1.52 -1.85 13.64
N LYS A 554 2.57 -1.05 13.77
CA LYS A 554 2.68 0.26 13.11
C LYS A 554 2.74 0.07 11.60
N ARG A 555 2.32 1.10 10.86
CA ARG A 555 2.44 1.12 9.39
C ARG A 555 3.91 1.08 8.98
N PHE A 556 4.20 0.45 7.85
CA PHE A 556 5.49 0.58 7.19
C PHE A 556 5.77 2.05 6.83
N ASP A 557 7.00 2.49 7.03
CA ASP A 557 7.47 3.81 6.64
C ASP A 557 8.90 3.76 6.09
N THR A 558 9.43 4.91 5.67
CA THR A 558 10.72 5.02 4.97
C THR A 558 11.94 4.69 5.83
N LYS A 559 11.80 4.53 7.15
CA LYS A 559 12.88 4.12 8.07
C LYS A 559 12.98 2.59 8.20
N GLY A 560 11.95 1.86 7.77
CA GLY A 560 11.94 0.39 7.80
C GLY A 560 12.84 -0.24 6.73
N SER A 561 13.30 -1.47 6.97
CA SER A 561 14.17 -2.18 6.02
C SER A 561 13.43 -2.65 4.76
N GLY A 562 12.10 -2.60 4.76
CA GLY A 562 11.25 -2.80 3.58
C GLY A 562 11.25 -1.61 2.60
N ALA A 563 11.79 -0.45 3.00
CA ALA A 563 11.85 0.74 2.17
C ALA A 563 13.02 0.68 1.16
N LEU A 564 12.94 -0.28 0.25
CA LEU A 564 13.97 -0.53 -0.76
C LEU A 564 14.10 0.65 -1.74
N ASN A 565 15.33 1.07 -2.00
CA ASN A 565 15.63 2.10 -3.00
C ASN A 565 15.62 1.47 -4.42
N ILE A 566 14.44 1.40 -5.05
CA ILE A 566 14.22 0.67 -6.32
C ILE A 566 13.59 1.52 -7.43
N TYR A 567 13.43 2.82 -7.21
CA TYR A 567 12.95 3.77 -8.21
C TYR A 567 14.00 4.82 -8.50
N TRP A 568 14.03 5.36 -9.72
CA TRP A 568 14.91 6.46 -10.09
C TRP A 568 14.20 7.80 -9.89
N GLU A 569 14.95 8.76 -9.35
CA GLU A 569 14.51 10.14 -9.16
C GLU A 569 15.68 11.09 -9.43
N GLN A 570 15.37 12.35 -9.73
CA GLN A 570 16.37 13.40 -9.88
C GLN A 570 17.32 13.48 -8.67
N ASP A 571 18.62 13.52 -8.96
CA ASP A 571 19.62 13.90 -7.97
C ASP A 571 19.76 15.42 -7.93
N TRP A 572 19.21 16.03 -6.87
CA TRP A 572 19.19 17.48 -6.64
C TRP A 572 20.54 18.06 -6.20
N SER A 573 21.62 17.26 -6.17
CA SER A 573 22.95 17.78 -5.86
C SER A 573 23.44 18.81 -6.87
N TRP A 574 24.23 19.76 -6.36
CA TRP A 574 24.92 20.77 -7.16
C TRP A 574 26.26 20.23 -7.66
N ASP A 575 26.54 20.43 -8.94
CA ASP A 575 27.79 20.04 -9.60
C ASP A 575 28.33 21.23 -10.41
N PRO A 576 29.33 21.98 -9.90
CA PRO A 576 29.84 23.17 -10.58
C PRO A 576 30.52 22.87 -11.92
N SER A 577 30.72 21.59 -12.28
CA SER A 577 31.30 21.19 -13.56
C SER A 577 30.28 21.14 -14.71
N THR A 578 28.97 21.24 -14.42
CA THR A 578 27.92 21.22 -15.44
C THR A 578 27.42 22.65 -15.77
N PRO A 579 26.92 22.90 -17.00
CA PRO A 579 26.54 24.26 -17.42
C PRO A 579 25.43 24.92 -16.59
N SER A 580 24.43 24.16 -16.16
CA SER A 580 23.36 24.64 -15.26
C SER A 580 23.63 24.34 -13.79
N GLY A 581 24.82 23.77 -13.51
CA GLY A 581 25.27 23.15 -12.26
C GLY A 581 24.35 22.10 -11.62
N LYS A 582 23.30 21.67 -12.30
CA LYS A 582 22.56 20.45 -11.92
C LYS A 582 23.51 19.24 -12.01
N SER A 583 23.31 18.24 -11.17
CA SER A 583 24.11 17.00 -11.19
C SER A 583 24.08 16.24 -12.53
N TYR A 584 23.02 16.41 -13.33
CA TYR A 584 22.66 15.57 -14.48
C TYR A 584 22.70 14.07 -14.17
N LYS A 585 22.27 13.71 -12.96
CA LYS A 585 22.21 12.34 -12.45
C LYS A 585 20.80 12.07 -11.92
N CYS A 586 20.40 10.81 -12.03
CA CYS A 586 19.34 10.27 -11.17
C CYS A 586 19.98 9.43 -10.05
N LYS A 587 19.22 9.23 -8.97
CA LYS A 587 19.57 8.39 -7.82
C LYS A 587 18.42 7.43 -7.49
N LEU A 588 18.72 6.39 -6.73
CA LEU A 588 17.71 5.45 -6.25
C LEU A 588 16.95 6.06 -5.05
N VAL A 589 15.63 5.88 -5.03
CA VAL A 589 14.71 6.29 -3.95
C VAL A 589 13.71 5.17 -3.61
N ASN A 590 13.08 5.28 -2.44
CA ASN A 590 12.17 4.29 -1.86
C ASN A 590 10.69 4.67 -1.94
N TYR A 591 10.33 5.60 -2.82
CA TYR A 591 8.95 5.89 -3.17
C TYR A 591 8.74 5.69 -4.66
N GLN A 592 7.51 5.39 -5.06
CA GLN A 592 7.19 5.08 -6.44
C GLN A 592 7.37 6.31 -7.34
N THR A 593 8.09 6.12 -8.44
CA THR A 593 8.24 7.11 -9.51
C THR A 593 7.90 6.46 -10.86
N PRO A 594 7.85 7.22 -11.97
CA PRO A 594 7.71 6.66 -13.31
C PRO A 594 8.83 5.70 -13.74
N PHE A 595 9.98 5.72 -13.05
CA PHE A 595 11.21 5.08 -13.50
C PHE A 595 11.65 4.01 -12.50
N SER A 596 11.70 2.75 -12.92
CA SER A 596 12.05 1.64 -12.03
C SER A 596 13.47 1.13 -12.26
N ALA A 597 14.21 0.84 -11.19
CA ALA A 597 15.50 0.18 -11.25
C ALA A 597 15.43 -1.28 -11.75
N PHE A 598 14.22 -1.84 -11.84
CA PHE A 598 13.99 -3.15 -12.41
C PHE A 598 14.00 -3.14 -13.94
N LYS A 599 13.86 -1.96 -14.57
CA LYS A 599 13.84 -1.82 -16.02
C LYS A 599 15.15 -1.23 -16.51
N GLN A 600 15.85 -1.99 -17.32
CA GLN A 600 17.04 -1.50 -17.98
C GLN A 600 16.70 -0.30 -18.88
N GLY A 601 17.46 0.77 -18.77
CA GLY A 601 17.27 2.01 -19.52
C GLY A 601 16.32 3.01 -18.85
N ASP A 602 15.63 2.66 -17.77
CA ASP A 602 14.80 3.65 -17.05
C ASP A 602 15.65 4.71 -16.35
N TYR A 603 16.93 4.42 -16.04
CA TYR A 603 17.87 5.47 -15.62
C TYR A 603 18.01 6.55 -16.70
N VAL A 604 18.15 6.15 -17.96
CA VAL A 604 18.28 7.06 -19.11
C VAL A 604 17.01 7.89 -19.28
N LYS A 605 15.84 7.25 -19.20
CA LYS A 605 14.55 7.96 -19.25
C LYS A 605 14.36 8.94 -18.10
N CYS A 606 14.88 8.61 -16.91
CA CYS A 606 14.88 9.53 -15.77
C CYS A 606 15.72 10.79 -16.09
N ILE A 607 16.90 10.62 -16.71
CA ILE A 607 17.72 11.76 -17.16
C ILE A 607 16.96 12.61 -18.19
N GLU A 608 16.39 11.98 -19.22
CA GLU A 608 15.60 12.67 -20.27
C GLU A 608 14.40 13.42 -19.70
N HIS A 609 13.80 12.91 -18.62
CA HIS A 609 12.64 13.51 -18.00
C HIS A 609 12.95 14.77 -17.19
N PHE A 610 14.05 14.79 -16.44
CA PHE A 610 14.36 15.87 -15.50
C PHE A 610 15.36 16.90 -16.05
N PHE A 611 16.10 16.58 -17.11
CA PHE A 611 17.16 17.42 -17.66
C PHE A 611 16.94 17.68 -19.16
N ASP A 612 16.12 18.69 -19.45
CA ASP A 612 15.83 19.19 -20.80
C ASP A 612 17.05 19.80 -21.51
N ASP A 613 18.06 20.19 -20.73
CA ASP A 613 19.34 20.72 -21.17
C ASP A 613 20.40 19.64 -21.45
N VAL A 614 20.08 18.35 -21.32
CA VAL A 614 20.96 17.23 -21.62
C VAL A 614 20.64 16.63 -22.99
N VAL A 615 21.68 16.38 -23.79
CA VAL A 615 21.60 15.68 -25.08
C VAL A 615 22.30 14.33 -24.95
N ILE A 616 21.61 13.23 -25.22
CA ILE A 616 22.19 11.89 -25.12
C ILE A 616 22.76 11.48 -26.48
N ASP A 617 24.08 11.29 -26.55
CA ASP A 617 24.74 10.80 -27.77
C ASP A 617 24.68 9.27 -27.83
N SER A 618 23.89 8.75 -28.78
CA SER A 618 23.72 7.31 -28.99
C SER A 618 24.81 6.67 -29.86
N LYS A 619 25.71 7.46 -30.45
CA LYS A 619 26.77 6.98 -31.36
C LYS A 619 28.10 6.68 -30.65
N LYS A 620 28.20 6.97 -29.33
CA LYS A 620 29.40 6.80 -28.51
C LYS A 620 29.13 6.10 -27.18
#